data_AF-A0A7S3JEM5-F1
#
_entry.id   AF-A0A7S3JEM5-F1
#
_cell.length_a   1.000
_cell.length_b   1.000
_cell.length_c   1.000
_cell.angle_alpha   90.00
_cell.angle_beta   90.00
_cell.angle_gamma   90.00
#
_symmetry.space_group_name_H-M   'P 1'
#
loop_
_entity.id
_entity.type
_entity.pdbx_description
1 polymer ?
#
loop_
_entity_poly.entity_id
_entity_poly.type
_entity_poly.pdbx_seq_one_letter_code
_entity_poly.pdbx_strand_id
1 'polypeptide(L)'
;GNLIEFEQQLKNPVVLRNLTLTNIYAGTIFVRAANLDMLEFETKVLVESSSFDQINTFVYSVFLLNEGASLEIRNSSFNQITSFEEGGIIDAGYQNTKTTIYDSTFANNTTLKAA
;
A
#
# COMPACT_ATOMS: atom_id res chain seq x y z
N GLY A 1 14.31 5.72 -3.29
CA GLY A 1 14.43 4.63 -2.29
C GLY A 1 14.75 3.33 -3.00
N ASN A 2 15.23 2.32 -2.26
CA ASN A 2 15.33 0.97 -2.79
C ASN A 2 13.90 0.41 -2.97
N LEU A 3 13.60 -0.15 -4.14
CA LEU A 3 12.37 -0.89 -4.38
C LEU A 3 12.43 -2.19 -3.57
N ILE A 4 11.41 -2.45 -2.76
CA ILE A 4 11.19 -3.78 -2.17
C ILE A 4 10.12 -4.46 -3.02
N GLU A 5 10.53 -5.45 -3.79
CA GLU A 5 9.64 -6.26 -4.63
C GLU A 5 9.43 -7.63 -3.99
N PHE A 6 8.17 -8.05 -3.91
CA PHE A 6 7.79 -9.38 -3.44
C PHE A 6 6.97 -10.05 -4.55
N GLU A 7 7.38 -11.25 -4.97
CA GLU A 7 6.60 -12.08 -5.87
C GLU A 7 5.80 -13.10 -5.03
N GLN A 8 4.47 -13.00 -5.05
CA GLN A 8 3.60 -13.94 -4.37
C GLN A 8 3.17 -15.04 -5.34
N GLN A 9 3.69 -16.26 -5.16
CA GLN A 9 3.28 -17.45 -5.93
C GLN A 9 2.35 -18.41 -5.16
N LEU A 10 1.75 -17.98 -4.04
CA LEU A 10 1.03 -18.87 -3.11
C LEU A 10 -0.28 -18.26 -2.59
N LYS A 11 -1.21 -19.12 -2.17
CA LYS A 11 -2.50 -18.81 -1.51
C LYS A 11 -2.40 -17.86 -0.30
N ASN A 12 -1.21 -17.78 0.33
CA ASN A 12 -1.00 -17.03 1.55
C ASN A 12 -0.53 -15.60 1.25
N PRO A 13 -1.05 -14.59 1.97
CA PRO A 13 -0.68 -13.20 1.74
C PRO A 13 0.79 -12.91 2.06
N VAL A 14 1.37 -11.92 1.39
CA VAL A 14 2.61 -11.29 1.83
C VAL A 14 2.30 -10.49 3.10
N VAL A 15 3.00 -10.77 4.19
CA VAL A 15 2.75 -10.16 5.50
C VAL A 15 3.87 -9.18 5.86
N LEU A 16 3.50 -7.91 6.02
CA LEU A 16 4.33 -6.82 6.52
C LEU A 16 3.91 -6.54 7.96
N ARG A 17 4.70 -6.99 8.95
CA ARG A 17 4.36 -6.89 10.37
C ARG A 17 5.43 -6.17 11.18
N ASN A 18 5.01 -5.36 12.14
CA ASN A 18 5.90 -4.63 13.05
C ASN A 18 6.91 -3.74 12.31
N LEU A 19 6.53 -3.21 11.14
CA LEU A 19 7.37 -2.30 10.40
C LEU A 19 7.26 -0.88 10.96
N THR A 20 8.38 -0.18 11.02
CA THR A 20 8.40 1.27 11.30
C THR A 20 9.16 1.95 10.18
N LEU A 21 8.43 2.74 9.40
CA LEU A 21 8.95 3.51 8.28
C LEU A 21 8.78 4.99 8.62
N THR A 22 9.89 5.72 8.71
CA THR A 22 9.91 7.14 9.04
C THR A 22 10.79 7.91 8.08
N ASN A 23 10.41 9.15 7.75
CA ASN A 23 11.21 10.07 6.94
C ASN A 23 11.63 9.49 5.58
N ILE A 24 10.67 8.86 4.89
CA ILE A 24 10.91 8.24 3.59
C ILE A 24 10.49 9.20 2.49
N TYR A 25 11.45 9.53 1.61
CA TYR A 25 11.21 10.26 0.37
C TYR A 25 11.19 9.29 -0.80
N ALA A 26 10.18 9.38 -1.68
CA ALA A 26 9.95 8.46 -2.79
C ALA A 26 9.72 6.99 -2.34
N GLY A 27 9.05 6.78 -1.20
CA GLY A 27 8.75 5.45 -0.68
C GLY A 27 7.39 4.96 -1.15
N THR A 28 7.36 4.00 -2.07
CA THR A 28 6.11 3.34 -2.49
C THR A 28 6.26 1.83 -2.31
N ILE A 29 5.26 1.22 -1.68
CA ILE A 29 5.07 -0.22 -1.65
C ILE A 29 4.11 -0.56 -2.79
N PHE A 30 4.65 -1.07 -3.89
CA PHE A 30 3.85 -1.52 -5.01
C PHE A 30 3.27 -2.90 -4.72
N VAL A 31 1.95 -3.02 -4.78
CA VAL A 31 1.25 -4.31 -4.67
C VAL A 31 0.71 -4.68 -6.05
N ARG A 32 1.55 -5.39 -6.81
CA ARG A 32 1.23 -5.79 -8.19
C ARG A 32 0.92 -7.29 -8.27
N ALA A 33 -0.26 -7.62 -8.79
CA ALA A 33 -0.54 -8.92 -9.37
C ALA A 33 0.22 -9.06 -10.71
N ALA A 34 1.00 -10.13 -10.88
CA ALA A 34 1.87 -10.29 -12.05
C ALA A 34 1.11 -10.67 -13.33
N ASN A 35 0.01 -11.44 -13.24
CA ASN A 35 -0.81 -11.84 -14.38
C ASN A 35 -2.18 -12.38 -13.93
N LEU A 36 -3.26 -11.67 -14.20
CA LEU A 36 -4.61 -12.02 -13.76
C LEU A 36 -5.16 -13.30 -14.38
N ASP A 37 -4.82 -13.56 -15.64
CA ASP A 37 -5.30 -14.74 -16.37
C ASP A 37 -4.64 -16.03 -15.87
N MET A 38 -3.55 -15.92 -15.09
CA MET A 38 -2.79 -17.04 -14.54
C MET A 38 -2.92 -17.16 -13.02
N LEU A 39 -3.62 -16.23 -12.36
CA LEU A 39 -3.76 -16.21 -10.90
C LEU A 39 -4.93 -17.09 -10.48
N GLU A 40 -4.60 -18.29 -9.96
CA GLU A 40 -5.56 -19.13 -9.24
C GLU A 40 -6.04 -18.47 -7.92
N PHE A 41 -5.27 -17.50 -7.40
CA PHE A 41 -5.53 -16.81 -6.15
C PHE A 41 -5.26 -15.30 -6.25
N GLU A 42 -6.02 -14.50 -5.51
CA GLU A 42 -5.81 -13.05 -5.39
C GLU A 42 -4.41 -12.74 -4.83
N THR A 43 -3.72 -11.74 -5.42
CA THR A 43 -2.47 -11.22 -4.82
C THR A 43 -2.84 -10.41 -3.60
N LYS A 44 -2.40 -10.84 -2.41
CA LYS A 44 -2.85 -10.26 -1.14
C LYS A 44 -1.68 -9.80 -0.29
N VAL A 45 -1.77 -8.56 0.18
CA VAL A 45 -0.84 -8.01 1.18
C VAL A 45 -1.58 -7.77 2.49
N LEU A 46 -1.00 -8.21 3.59
CA LEU A 46 -1.43 -7.89 4.95
C LEU A 46 -0.39 -6.99 5.62
N VAL A 47 -0.82 -5.82 6.07
CA VAL A 47 -0.05 -4.88 6.89
C VAL A 47 -0.60 -4.93 8.31
N GLU A 48 0.22 -5.31 9.27
CA GLU A 48 -0.23 -5.50 10.66
C GLU A 48 0.73 -4.85 11.66
N SER A 49 0.19 -4.17 12.66
CA SER A 49 0.97 -3.60 13.78
C SER A 49 2.13 -2.72 13.30
N SER A 50 1.94 -1.95 12.24
CA SER A 50 3.00 -1.19 11.57
C SER A 50 2.77 0.32 11.64
N SER A 51 3.84 1.10 11.54
CA SER A 51 3.81 2.57 11.61
C SER A 51 4.52 3.19 10.41
N PHE A 52 3.84 4.14 9.79
CA PHE A 52 4.27 4.90 8.63
C PHE A 52 4.16 6.37 8.99
N ASP A 53 5.29 7.06 9.11
CA ASP A 53 5.33 8.45 9.58
C ASP A 53 6.20 9.31 8.65
N GLN A 54 5.72 10.50 8.30
CA GLN A 54 6.49 11.45 7.48
C GLN A 54 6.98 10.85 6.16
N ILE A 55 6.07 10.21 5.41
CA ILE A 55 6.37 9.65 4.10
C ILE A 55 5.93 10.64 3.02
N ASN A 56 6.83 10.95 2.09
CA ASN A 56 6.53 11.73 0.90
C ASN A 56 6.60 10.85 -0.35
N THR A 57 5.45 10.60 -0.96
CA THR A 57 5.29 9.77 -2.14
C THR A 57 5.14 10.68 -3.37
N PHE A 58 6.24 10.86 -4.12
CA PHE A 58 6.29 11.84 -5.20
C PHE A 58 5.43 11.49 -6.42
N VAL A 59 5.29 10.20 -6.74
CA VAL A 59 4.72 9.74 -8.03
C VAL A 59 3.57 8.75 -7.83
N TYR A 60 3.41 8.19 -6.64
CA TYR A 60 2.39 7.16 -6.38
C TYR A 60 1.87 7.30 -4.95
N SER A 61 0.84 6.53 -4.61
CA SER A 61 0.42 6.32 -3.21
C SER A 61 1.44 5.45 -2.44
N VAL A 62 1.25 5.26 -1.13
CA VAL A 62 2.07 4.32 -0.35
C VAL A 62 1.79 2.88 -0.79
N PHE A 63 0.53 2.54 -1.04
CA PHE A 63 0.09 1.25 -1.57
C PHE A 63 -0.66 1.44 -2.88
N LEU A 64 -0.05 1.01 -3.99
CA LEU A 64 -0.71 0.92 -5.29
C LEU A 64 -1.16 -0.51 -5.53
N LEU A 65 -2.48 -0.73 -5.61
CA LEU A 65 -3.09 -2.02 -5.92
C LEU A 65 -3.43 -2.09 -7.41
N ASN A 66 -2.83 -3.05 -8.12
CA ASN A 66 -3.25 -3.39 -9.48
C ASN A 66 -4.51 -4.27 -9.48
N GLU A 67 -5.08 -4.51 -10.66
CA GLU A 67 -6.28 -5.33 -10.81
C GLU A 67 -6.12 -6.72 -10.16
N GLY A 68 -7.17 -7.16 -9.46
CA GLY A 68 -7.18 -8.44 -8.73
C GLY A 68 -6.25 -8.52 -7.51
N ALA A 69 -5.79 -7.38 -6.98
CA ALA A 69 -5.04 -7.32 -5.73
C ALA A 69 -5.92 -6.97 -4.52
N SER A 70 -5.63 -7.58 -3.38
CA SER A 70 -6.14 -7.15 -2.08
C SER A 70 -5.07 -6.59 -1.14
N LEU A 71 -5.50 -5.61 -0.37
CA LEU A 71 -4.78 -5.05 0.75
C LEU A 71 -5.62 -5.19 2.01
N GLU A 72 -4.99 -5.70 3.06
CA GLU A 72 -5.56 -5.74 4.39
C GLU A 72 -4.66 -4.99 5.36
N ILE A 73 -5.21 -4.06 6.13
CA ILE A 73 -4.47 -3.24 7.10
C ILE A 73 -5.10 -3.46 8.48
N ARG A 74 -4.28 -3.79 9.47
CA ARG A 74 -4.69 -4.04 10.86
C ARG A 74 -3.78 -3.32 11.84
N ASN A 75 -4.35 -2.73 12.90
CA ASN A 75 -3.58 -2.19 14.03
C ASN A 75 -2.42 -1.28 13.61
N SER A 76 -2.56 -0.51 12.53
CA SER A 76 -1.45 0.22 11.91
C SER A 76 -1.71 1.74 11.91
N SER A 77 -0.64 2.52 11.80
CA SER A 77 -0.70 3.98 11.83
C SER A 77 -0.05 4.61 10.60
N PHE A 78 -0.73 5.60 10.03
CA PHE A 78 -0.28 6.40 8.90
C PHE A 78 -0.40 7.87 9.26
N ASN A 79 0.74 8.51 9.49
CA ASN A 79 0.81 9.89 9.94
C ASN A 79 1.68 10.74 9.01
N GLN A 80 1.22 11.95 8.73
CA GLN A 80 1.98 12.92 7.93
C GLN A 80 2.44 12.38 6.57
N ILE A 81 1.59 11.56 5.93
CA ILE A 81 1.84 11.06 4.59
C ILE A 81 1.44 12.14 3.58
N THR A 82 2.37 12.52 2.71
CA THR A 82 2.13 13.46 1.61
C THR A 82 2.24 12.72 0.28
N SER A 83 1.20 12.78 -0.55
CA SER A 83 1.20 12.22 -1.91
C SER A 83 0.88 13.30 -2.94
N PHE A 84 1.40 13.16 -4.16
CA PHE A 84 1.08 14.05 -5.29
C PHE A 84 0.09 13.45 -6.30
N GLU A 85 -0.30 12.19 -6.11
CA GLU A 85 -1.23 11.48 -6.99
C GLU A 85 -2.51 11.05 -6.27
N GLU A 86 -3.51 10.64 -7.06
CA GLU A 86 -4.77 10.09 -6.54
C GLU A 86 -4.54 8.89 -5.60
N GLY A 87 -5.46 8.69 -4.65
CA GLY A 87 -5.38 7.63 -3.63
C GLY A 87 -4.59 7.99 -2.36
N GLY A 88 -3.68 8.97 -2.40
CA GLY A 88 -2.98 9.45 -1.20
C GLY A 88 -2.09 8.37 -0.57
N ILE A 89 -2.65 7.59 0.37
CA ILE A 89 -1.97 6.44 0.98
C ILE A 89 -2.26 5.14 0.24
N ILE A 90 -3.49 4.97 -0.26
CA ILE A 90 -3.93 3.74 -0.92
C ILE A 90 -4.55 4.12 -2.25
N ASP A 91 -3.96 3.66 -3.35
CA ASP A 91 -4.56 3.72 -4.67
C ASP A 91 -5.08 2.34 -5.04
N ALA A 92 -6.41 2.23 -5.13
CA ALA A 92 -7.14 1.03 -5.51
C ALA A 92 -7.96 1.24 -6.78
N GLY A 93 -7.57 2.17 -7.66
CA GLY A 93 -8.34 2.58 -8.84
C GLY A 93 -8.53 1.52 -9.93
N TYR A 94 -7.84 0.38 -9.85
CA TYR A 94 -7.96 -0.72 -10.81
C TYR A 94 -9.21 -1.59 -10.54
N GLN A 95 -9.59 -2.41 -11.52
CA GLN A 95 -10.75 -3.29 -11.40
C GLN A 95 -10.52 -4.41 -10.37
N ASN A 96 -11.59 -4.93 -9.78
CA ASN A 96 -11.54 -6.10 -8.90
C ASN A 96 -10.50 -6.00 -7.76
N THR A 97 -10.21 -4.80 -7.28
CA THR A 97 -9.35 -4.58 -6.12
C THR A 97 -10.16 -4.62 -4.83
N LYS A 98 -9.52 -5.00 -3.73
CA LYS A 98 -10.17 -5.03 -2.42
C LYS A 98 -9.27 -4.47 -1.34
N THR A 99 -9.74 -3.44 -0.64
CA THR A 99 -9.06 -2.91 0.55
C THR A 99 -9.90 -3.15 1.79
N THR A 100 -9.32 -3.71 2.85
CA THR A 100 -9.98 -3.90 4.15
C THR A 100 -9.11 -3.34 5.27
N ILE A 101 -9.70 -2.52 6.15
CA ILE A 101 -8.96 -1.80 7.18
C ILE A 101 -9.61 -2.04 8.55
N TYR A 102 -8.80 -2.39 9.54
CA TYR A 102 -9.20 -2.66 10.92
C TYR A 102 -8.30 -1.90 11.90
N ASP A 103 -8.91 -1.26 12.91
CA ASP A 103 -8.23 -0.69 14.08
C ASP A 103 -6.99 0.14 13.72
N SER A 104 -7.06 0.92 12.65
CA SER A 104 -5.92 1.64 12.09
C SER A 104 -6.18 3.14 12.05
N THR A 105 -5.12 3.92 12.23
CA THR A 105 -5.19 5.39 12.33
C THR A 105 -4.57 6.04 11.10
N PHE A 106 -5.28 7.02 10.54
CA PHE A 106 -4.84 7.84 9.41
C PHE A 106 -4.93 9.31 9.82
N ALA A 107 -3.81 9.94 10.17
CA ALA A 107 -3.77 11.29 10.72
C ALA A 107 -2.86 12.23 9.91
N ASN A 108 -3.26 13.48 9.74
CA ASN A 108 -2.43 14.53 9.14
C ASN A 108 -1.91 14.22 7.73
N ASN A 109 -2.63 13.39 6.97
CA ASN A 109 -2.23 12.98 5.63
C ASN A 109 -2.77 13.98 4.60
N THR A 110 -1.98 14.29 3.58
CA THR A 110 -2.31 15.30 2.57
C THR A 110 -2.06 14.76 1.17
N THR A 111 -3.01 15.00 0.27
CA THR A 111 -2.82 14.79 -1.16
C THR A 111 -2.72 16.15 -1.85
N LEU A 112 -1.63 16.37 -2.57
CA LEU A 112 -1.36 17.58 -3.34
C LEU A 112 -1.65 17.29 -4.81
N LYS A 113 -2.89 17.48 -5.25
CA LYS A 113 -3.21 17.36 -6.68
C LYS A 113 -2.57 18.53 -7.43
N ALA A 114 -1.73 18.25 -8.42
CA ALA A 114 -1.24 19.29 -9.32
C ALA A 114 -2.44 19.91 -10.07
N ALA A 115 -2.50 21.24 -10.06
CA ALA A 115 -3.56 22.03 -10.70
C ALA A 115 -3.43 22.04 -12.23
#